data_AF-A0A7W1SXM4-F1
#
_entry.id   AF-A0A7W1SXM4-F1
#
_cell.length_a   1.000
_cell.length_b   1.000
_cell.length_c   1.000
_cell.angle_alpha   90.00
_cell.angle_beta   90.00
_cell.angle_gamma   90.00
#
_symmetry.space_group_name_H-M   'P 1'
#
loop_
_entity.id
_entity.type
_entity.pdbx_description
1 polymer ?
#
loop_
_entity_poly.entity_id
_entity_poly.type
_entity_poly.pdbx_seq_one_letter_code
_entity_poly.pdbx_strand_id
1 'polypeptide(L)'
;DFTFGRSQLQAVGVYALSGQYGDFNADGKLDLAIAQFASYQDPVTNFGLIVIPNLGSGRFGTPSNYLLPLVSGLGNSAVFVGDVNKDGAPDIIAGGGPCSGLFLN
;
A
#
# COMPACT_ATOMS: atom_id res chain seq x y z
N ASP A 1 24.59 10.92 2.17
CA ASP A 1 25.74 10.07 1.78
C ASP A 1 25.33 8.84 0.95
N PHE A 2 24.06 8.74 0.52
CA PHE A 2 23.54 7.58 -0.23
C PHE A 2 23.70 6.23 0.50
N THR A 3 23.88 6.24 1.83
CA THR A 3 23.87 5.02 2.60
C THR A 3 22.44 4.67 3.00
N PHE A 4 22.05 3.41 2.78
CA PHE A 4 20.80 2.89 3.31
C PHE A 4 21.06 2.41 4.75
N GLY A 5 20.22 2.84 5.69
CA GLY A 5 20.22 2.31 7.05
C GLY A 5 19.82 0.83 7.07
N ARG A 6 19.80 0.23 8.27
CA ARG A 6 19.37 -1.17 8.44
C ARG A 6 17.94 -1.34 7.91
N SER A 7 17.74 -2.31 7.02
CA SER A 7 16.41 -2.69 6.54
C SER A 7 15.52 -3.11 7.71
N GLN A 8 14.34 -2.51 7.83
CA GLN A 8 13.32 -2.92 8.78
C GLN A 8 12.17 -3.58 8.02
N LEU A 9 11.82 -4.79 8.43
CA LEU A 9 10.68 -5.49 7.86
C LEU A 9 9.41 -4.98 8.55
N GLN A 10 8.51 -4.36 7.80
CA GLN A 10 7.26 -3.82 8.35
C GLN A 10 6.01 -4.65 8.02
N ALA A 11 6.05 -5.51 7.01
CA ALA A 11 4.94 -6.39 6.64
C ALA A 11 5.44 -7.84 6.51
N VAL A 12 5.19 -8.66 7.53
CA VAL A 12 5.60 -10.07 7.56
C VAL A 12 4.51 -10.93 6.90
N GLY A 13 4.89 -11.87 6.05
CA GLY A 13 3.95 -12.83 5.43
C GLY A 13 3.21 -12.31 4.19
N VAL A 14 3.67 -11.20 3.62
CA VAL A 14 3.01 -10.49 2.53
C VAL A 14 3.88 -10.49 1.27
N TYR A 15 3.28 -10.76 0.10
CA TYR A 15 3.94 -10.51 -1.18
C TYR A 15 3.69 -9.06 -1.61
N ALA A 16 4.71 -8.22 -1.48
CA ALA A 16 4.70 -6.85 -1.99
C ALA A 16 4.88 -6.86 -3.52
N LEU A 17 3.93 -6.29 -4.26
CA LEU A 17 3.94 -6.29 -5.72
C LEU A 17 4.38 -4.94 -6.29
N SER A 18 3.93 -3.84 -5.69
CA SER A 18 4.33 -2.48 -6.03
C SER A 18 4.16 -1.57 -4.83
N GLY A 19 4.84 -0.42 -4.85
CA GLY A 19 4.74 0.57 -3.79
C GLY A 19 4.83 1.98 -4.34
N GLN A 20 4.20 2.92 -3.63
CA GLN A 20 4.19 4.35 -3.89
C GLN A 20 4.39 5.11 -2.58
N TYR A 21 4.73 6.39 -2.69
CA TYR A 21 4.83 7.31 -1.56
C TYR A 21 3.88 8.50 -1.78
N GLY A 22 3.42 9.09 -0.68
CA GLY A 22 2.48 10.22 -0.65
C GLY A 22 2.19 10.62 0.79
N ASP A 23 1.71 11.83 1.02
CA ASP A 23 1.24 12.25 2.35
C ASP A 23 -0.22 11.81 2.52
N PHE A 24 -0.43 10.58 2.99
CA PHE A 24 -1.76 9.97 3.04
C PHE A 24 -2.51 10.31 4.34
N ASN A 25 -1.86 10.98 5.30
CA ASN A 25 -2.46 11.38 6.57
C ASN A 25 -2.43 12.90 6.82
N ALA A 26 -1.98 13.68 5.83
CA ALA A 26 -1.87 15.13 5.86
C ALA A 26 -0.96 15.69 6.98
N ASP A 27 0.06 14.94 7.39
CA ASP A 27 1.01 15.36 8.43
C ASP A 27 2.25 16.08 7.87
N GLY A 28 2.32 16.24 6.54
CA GLY A 28 3.41 16.88 5.82
C GLY A 28 4.60 15.98 5.55
N LYS A 29 4.52 14.67 5.84
CA LYS A 29 5.57 13.68 5.55
C LYS A 29 5.08 12.67 4.54
N LEU A 30 6.01 12.22 3.69
CA LEU A 30 5.71 11.15 2.75
C LEU A 30 5.64 9.81 3.48
N ASP A 31 4.45 9.24 3.50
CA ASP A 31 4.11 7.89 3.93
C ASP A 31 4.38 6.87 2.81
N LEU A 32 4.26 5.59 3.12
CA LEU A 32 4.37 4.50 2.15
C LEU A 32 3.03 3.80 1.93
N ALA A 33 2.71 3.53 0.67
CA ALA A 33 1.58 2.73 0.23
C ALA A 33 2.10 1.51 -0.53
N ILE A 34 1.76 0.30 -0.10
CA ILE A 34 2.26 -0.96 -0.67
C ILE A 34 1.08 -1.83 -1.09
N ALA A 35 1.00 -2.18 -2.37
CA ALA A 35 0.08 -3.22 -2.83
C ALA A 35 0.57 -4.59 -2.37
N GLN A 36 -0.35 -5.31 -1.77
CA GLN A 36 -0.10 -6.65 -1.26
C GLN A 36 -1.03 -7.70 -1.85
N PHE A 37 -0.50 -8.92 -1.90
CA PHE A 37 -1.25 -10.15 -2.14
C PHE A 37 -1.04 -11.10 -0.97
N ALA A 38 -2.13 -11.60 -0.37
CA ALA A 38 -2.07 -12.66 0.63
C ALA A 38 -1.51 -13.95 -0.01
N SER A 39 -0.67 -14.66 0.74
CA SER A 39 0.05 -15.85 0.24
C SER A 39 -0.85 -16.84 -0.51
N TYR A 40 -0.30 -17.49 -1.55
CA TYR A 40 -0.96 -18.56 -2.31
C TYR A 40 -1.43 -19.75 -1.43
N GLN A 41 -0.95 -19.80 -0.18
CA GLN A 41 -1.27 -20.83 0.81
C GLN A 41 -2.43 -20.45 1.75
N ASP A 42 -2.92 -19.20 1.71
CA ASP A 42 -4.08 -18.77 2.47
C ASP A 42 -5.37 -19.06 1.67
N PRO A 43 -6.33 -19.85 2.19
CA PRO A 43 -7.60 -20.11 1.52
C PRO A 43 -8.45 -18.83 1.34
N VAL A 44 -8.17 -17.77 2.09
CA VAL A 44 -8.73 -16.44 1.86
C VAL A 44 -7.70 -15.63 1.07
N THR A 45 -7.75 -15.75 -0.25
CA THR A 45 -6.96 -14.91 -1.13
C THR A 45 -7.48 -13.47 -0.98
N ASN A 46 -6.85 -12.67 -0.13
CA ASN A 46 -7.13 -11.24 -0.01
C ASN A 46 -6.10 -10.46 -0.82
N PHE A 47 -6.57 -9.46 -1.56
CA PHE A 47 -5.71 -8.42 -2.08
C PHE A 47 -5.86 -7.20 -1.20
N GLY A 48 -4.86 -6.32 -1.17
CA GLY A 48 -5.05 -5.10 -0.43
C GLY A 48 -3.93 -4.10 -0.57
N LEU A 49 -4.10 -3.05 0.20
CA LEU A 49 -3.17 -1.95 0.34
C LEU A 49 -2.72 -1.90 1.79
N ILE A 50 -1.41 -1.81 2.01
CA ILE A 50 -0.84 -1.44 3.29
C ILE A 50 -0.44 0.04 3.20
N VAL A 51 -0.93 0.87 4.11
CA VAL A 51 -0.42 2.23 4.29
C VAL A 51 0.38 2.28 5.58
N ILE A 52 1.60 2.80 5.49
CA ILE A 52 2.55 2.87 6.59
C ILE A 52 2.92 4.33 6.82
N PRO A 53 2.51 4.93 7.95
CA PRO A 53 2.78 6.33 8.22
C PRO A 53 4.25 6.56 8.53
N ASN A 54 4.82 7.62 7.98
CA ASN A 54 6.17 8.08 8.28
C ASN A 54 6.15 8.94 9.53
N LEU A 55 6.78 8.47 10.60
CA LEU A 55 6.86 9.22 11.86
C LEU A 55 8.00 10.25 11.86
N GLY A 56 8.81 10.29 10.81
CA GLY A 56 10.01 11.10 10.70
C GLY A 56 11.26 10.37 11.21
N SER A 57 12.44 10.93 10.89
CA SER A 57 13.74 10.41 11.34
C SER A 57 13.97 8.92 11.03
N GLY A 58 13.46 8.46 9.89
CA GLY A 58 13.57 7.06 9.44
C GLY A 58 12.70 6.07 10.22
N ARG A 59 11.76 6.55 11.04
CA ARG A 59 10.81 5.72 11.78
C ARG A 59 9.48 5.66 11.04
N PHE A 60 8.90 4.48 10.99
CA PHE A 60 7.59 4.25 10.41
C PHE A 60 6.66 3.65 11.47
N GLY A 61 5.38 4.02 11.40
CA GLY A 61 4.38 3.63 12.38
C GLY A 61 3.73 2.28 12.08
N THR A 62 2.65 2.01 12.82
CA THR A 62 1.84 0.81 12.65
C THR A 62 1.19 0.80 11.27
N PRO A 63 1.31 -0.30 10.50
CA PRO A 63 0.66 -0.40 9.20
C PRO A 63 -0.88 -0.51 9.30
N SER A 64 -1.58 0.24 8.46
CA SER A 64 -3.01 0.09 8.22
C SER A 64 -3.26 -0.82 7.02
N ASN A 65 -4.11 -1.84 7.18
CA ASN A 65 -4.40 -2.83 6.14
C ASN A 65 -5.80 -2.59 5.56
N TYR A 66 -5.86 -2.32 4.26
CA TYR A 66 -7.10 -2.22 3.50
C TYR A 66 -7.23 -3.44 2.59
N LEU A 67 -7.87 -4.49 3.10
CA LEU A 67 -8.06 -5.75 2.41
C LEU A 67 -9.40 -5.77 1.66
N LEU A 68 -9.36 -6.30 0.45
CA LEU A 68 -10.51 -6.56 -0.39
C LEU A 68 -10.53 -8.07 -0.76
N PRO A 69 -11.71 -8.69 -0.84
CA PRO A 69 -11.81 -10.09 -1.23
C PRO A 69 -11.41 -10.25 -2.70
N LEU A 70 -10.45 -11.13 -3.02
CA LEU A 70 -10.20 -11.49 -4.42
C LEU A 70 -11.37 -12.32 -4.95
N VAL A 71 -11.83 -11.97 -6.14
CA VAL A 71 -12.57 -12.91 -6.99
C VAL A 71 -11.50 -13.62 -7.83
N SER A 72 -11.43 -14.95 -7.68
CA SER A 72 -10.38 -15.84 -8.18
C SER A 72 -9.55 -15.36 -9.39
N GLY A 73 -8.23 -15.41 -9.26
CA GLY A 73 -7.28 -15.35 -10.38
C GLY A 73 -6.65 -13.98 -10.59
N LEU A 74 -5.42 -13.84 -10.07
CA LEU A 74 -4.49 -12.71 -10.23
C LEU A 74 -4.86 -11.44 -9.42
N GLY A 75 -3.93 -11.05 -8.54
CA GLY A 75 -3.99 -9.80 -7.77
C GLY A 75 -3.37 -8.61 -8.49
N ASN A 76 -3.54 -7.42 -7.89
CA ASN A 76 -3.14 -6.13 -8.44
C ASN A 76 -1.64 -6.09 -8.79
N SER A 77 -1.33 -5.62 -10.00
CA SER A 77 0.04 -5.53 -10.50
C SER A 77 0.62 -4.13 -10.35
N ALA A 78 -0.24 -3.12 -10.12
CA ALA A 78 0.17 -1.72 -10.05
C ALA A 78 -0.62 -0.93 -8.99
N VAL A 79 0.05 0.07 -8.43
CA VAL A 79 -0.52 1.12 -7.56
C VAL A 79 -0.28 2.46 -8.23
N PHE A 80 -1.32 3.28 -8.31
CA PHE A 80 -1.27 4.66 -8.75
C PHE A 80 -1.73 5.57 -7.62
N VAL A 81 -1.14 6.76 -7.55
CA VAL A 81 -1.47 7.79 -6.55
C VAL A 81 -1.83 9.08 -7.27
N GLY A 82 -2.90 9.73 -6.81
CA GLY A 82 -3.32 11.04 -7.30
C GLY A 82 -4.58 11.51 -6.60
N ASP A 83 -4.82 12.82 -6.58
CA ASP A 83 -6.07 13.41 -6.07
C ASP A 83 -7.16 13.26 -7.15
N VAL A 84 -7.95 12.18 -7.06
CA VAL A 84 -8.98 11.87 -8.06
C VAL A 84 -10.34 12.44 -7.68
N ASN A 85 -10.57 12.67 -6.38
CA ASN A 85 -11.82 13.24 -5.87
C ASN A 85 -11.78 14.79 -5.74
N LYS A 86 -10.61 15.41 -5.90
CA LYS A 86 -10.32 16.86 -5.78
C LYS A 86 -10.47 17.43 -4.38
N ASP A 87 -10.23 16.65 -3.34
CA ASP A 87 -10.23 17.12 -1.95
C ASP A 87 -8.88 17.67 -1.48
N GLY A 88 -7.84 17.54 -2.30
CA GLY A 88 -6.49 18.01 -2.01
C GLY A 88 -5.62 16.97 -1.29
N ALA A 89 -6.14 15.78 -1.00
CA ALA A 89 -5.40 14.64 -0.46
C ALA A 89 -5.10 13.61 -1.56
N PRO A 90 -3.99 12.85 -1.45
CA PRO A 90 -3.69 11.80 -2.41
C PRO A 90 -4.61 10.58 -2.20
N ASP A 91 -5.39 10.23 -3.23
CA ASP A 91 -6.10 8.96 -3.33
C ASP A 91 -5.19 7.87 -3.91
N ILE A 92 -5.60 6.61 -3.72
CA ILE A 92 -4.85 5.43 -4.19
C ILE A 92 -5.75 4.56 -5.07
N ILE A 93 -5.26 4.25 -6.27
CA ILE A 93 -5.87 3.25 -7.16
C ILE A 93 -4.94 2.04 -7.20
N ALA A 94 -5.45 0.87 -6.82
CA ALA A 94 -4.74 -0.39 -6.97
C ALA A 94 -5.46 -1.26 -8.01
N GLY A 95 -4.75 -1.69 -9.04
CA GLY A 95 -5.34 -2.45 -10.14
C GLY A 95 -4.40 -3.49 -10.74
N GLY A 96 -4.98 -4.62 -11.17
CA GLY A 96 -4.33 -5.64 -11.97
C GLY A 96 -5.13 -6.95 -11.99
N GLY A 97 -5.18 -7.59 -13.17
CA GLY A 97 -6.06 -8.73 -13.39
C GLY A 97 -7.55 -8.34 -13.38
N PRO A 98 -8.47 -9.25 -12.99
CA PRO A 98 -9.91 -8.95 -12.90
C PRO A 98 -10.28 -8.05 -11.72
N CYS A 99 -9.32 -7.65 -10.89
CA CYS A 99 -9.55 -6.87 -9.68
C CYS A 99 -9.04 -5.42 -9.87
N SER A 100 -9.85 -4.46 -9.44
CA SER A 100 -9.47 -3.06 -9.32
C SER A 100 -10.17 -2.47 -8.09
N GLY A 101 -9.45 -1.67 -7.31
CA GLY A 101 -9.96 -0.98 -6.14
C GLY A 101 -9.54 0.48 -6.16
N LEU A 102 -10.51 1.36 -5.89
CA LEU A 102 -10.28 2.78 -5.60
C LEU A 102 -10.37 2.96 -4.09
N PHE A 103 -9.31 3.50 -3.51
CA PHE A 103 -9.23 3.86 -2.10
C PHE A 103 -9.15 5.39 -2.04
N LEU A 104 -10.25 6.00 -1.60
CA LEU A 104 -10.29 7.44 -1.35
C LEU A 104 -9.65 7.73 0.01
N ASN A 105 -8.93 8.85 0.10
CA ASN A 105 -8.47 9.37 1.38
C ASN A 105 -9.66 9.81 2.26
#